data_AF-A0A3M7PE78-F1
#
_entry.id   AF-A0A3M7PE78-F1
#
_cell.length_a   1.000
_cell.length_b   1.000
_cell.length_c   1.000
_cell.angle_alpha   90.00
_cell.angle_beta   90.00
_cell.angle_gamma   90.00
#
_symmetry.space_group_name_H-M   'P 1'
#
loop_
_entity.id
_entity.type
_entity.pdbx_description
1 polymer ?
#
loop_
_entity_poly.entity_id
_entity_poly.type
_entity_poly.pdbx_seq_one_letter_code
_entity_poly.pdbx_strand_id
1 'polypeptide(L)'
;NLESLNDLKNAEERLKICEDGLKRCYGSDLSRLMTIKSDMVNKYTPIFVRLNLLKAILKYYRGKKNETRQFLDTAMQEMKKILVDDDKVAQD
;
A
#
# COMPACT_ATOMS: atom_id res chain seq x y z
N ASN A 1 -26.19 1.60 -14.88
CA ASN A 1 -25.37 0.60 -14.16
C ASN A 1 -25.26 0.95 -12.68
N LEU A 2 -26.21 0.48 -11.86
CA LEU A 2 -26.15 0.62 -10.40
C LEU A 2 -25.22 -0.40 -9.73
N GLU A 3 -24.92 -1.52 -10.40
CA GLU A 3 -24.04 -2.57 -9.86
C GLU A 3 -22.61 -2.06 -9.61
N SER A 4 -22.06 -1.30 -10.56
CA SER A 4 -20.73 -0.66 -10.42
C SER A 4 -20.59 0.24 -9.18
N LEU A 5 -21.68 0.87 -8.72
CA LEU A 5 -21.66 1.75 -7.53
C LEU A 5 -21.71 0.95 -6.22
N ASN A 6 -22.45 -0.16 -6.19
CA ASN A 6 -22.48 -1.08 -5.05
C ASN A 6 -21.17 -1.87 -4.91
N ASP A 7 -20.56 -2.26 -6.03
CA ASP A 7 -19.24 -2.90 -6.05
C ASP A 7 -18.15 -1.93 -5.55
N LEU A 8 -18.25 -0.66 -5.92
CA LEU A 8 -17.31 0.37 -5.48
C LEU A 8 -17.42 0.67 -3.97
N LYS A 9 -18.63 0.66 -3.41
CA LYS A 9 -18.84 0.78 -1.96
C LYS A 9 -18.27 -0.44 -1.21
N ASN A 10 -18.54 -1.64 -1.70
CA ASN A 10 -17.96 -2.86 -1.15
C ASN A 10 -16.42 -2.83 -1.21
N ALA A 11 -15.85 -2.39 -2.33
CA ALA A 11 -14.41 -2.26 -2.48
C ALA A 11 -13.81 -1.28 -1.46
N GLU A 12 -14.45 -0.14 -1.20
CA GLU A 12 -14.00 0.81 -0.19
C GLU A 12 -14.07 0.25 1.23
N GLU A 13 -15.16 -0.43 1.57
CA GLU A 13 -15.32 -1.02 2.90
C GLU A 13 -14.29 -2.14 3.15
N ARG A 14 -14.06 -3.01 2.15
CA ARG A 14 -13.02 -4.04 2.21
C ARG A 14 -11.62 -3.43 2.29
N LEU A 15 -11.37 -2.33 1.56
CA LEU A 15 -10.10 -1.61 1.62
C LEU A 15 -9.88 -1.02 3.01
N LYS A 16 -10.91 -0.42 3.61
CA LYS A 16 -10.85 0.14 4.96
C LYS A 16 -10.58 -0.93 6.01
N ILE A 17 -11.25 -2.09 5.93
CA ILE A 17 -10.98 -3.24 6.82
C ILE A 17 -9.51 -3.68 6.70
N CYS A 18 -8.98 -3.71 5.49
CA CYS A 18 -7.58 -4.04 5.22
C CYS A 18 -6.64 -3.00 5.85
N GLU A 19 -6.91 -1.71 5.66
CA GLU A 19 -6.15 -0.62 6.30
C GLU A 19 -6.16 -0.70 7.82
N ASP A 20 -7.32 -0.92 8.41
CA ASP A 20 -7.48 -1.01 9.85
C ASP A 20 -6.78 -2.26 10.41
N GLY A 21 -6.80 -3.37 9.66
CA GLY A 21 -6.00 -4.55 9.95
C GLY A 21 -4.50 -4.26 9.94
N LEU A 22 -4.01 -3.57 8.91
CA LEU A 22 -2.61 -3.17 8.80
C LEU A 22 -2.22 -2.22 9.94
N LYS A 23 -3.02 -1.20 10.24
CA LYS A 23 -2.76 -0.28 11.36
C LYS A 23 -2.74 -1.01 12.71
N ARG A 24 -3.63 -1.98 12.94
CA ARG A 24 -3.63 -2.81 14.16
C ARG A 24 -2.37 -3.66 14.27
N CYS A 25 -1.94 -4.28 13.17
CA CYS A 25 -0.76 -5.14 13.16
C CYS A 25 0.56 -4.35 13.26
N TYR A 26 0.63 -3.13 12.71
CA TYR A 26 1.89 -2.42 12.46
C TYR A 26 2.01 -1.02 13.10
N GLY A 27 0.93 -0.50 13.70
CA GLY A 27 0.86 0.84 14.28
C GLY A 27 0.45 1.91 13.25
N SER A 28 -0.01 3.07 13.74
CA SER A 28 -0.53 4.19 12.95
C SER A 28 0.45 4.72 11.89
N ASP A 29 1.75 4.60 12.19
CA ASP A 29 2.84 5.22 11.43
C ASP A 29 4.06 4.28 11.32
N LEU A 30 3.82 2.96 11.30
CA LEU A 30 4.90 1.97 11.19
C LEU A 30 5.96 2.06 12.31
N SER A 31 5.72 2.81 13.38
CA SER A 31 6.68 3.04 14.47
C SER A 31 7.10 1.72 15.12
N ARG A 32 6.17 0.76 15.16
CA ARG A 32 6.43 -0.60 15.66
C ARG A 32 7.24 -1.45 14.67
N LEU A 33 7.14 -1.18 13.37
CA LEU A 33 7.89 -1.89 12.33
C LEU A 33 9.33 -1.37 12.18
N MET A 34 9.53 -0.04 12.20
CA MET A 34 10.87 0.56 12.15
C MET A 34 11.73 0.19 13.36
N THR A 35 11.09 -0.11 14.50
CA THR A 35 11.77 -0.55 15.72
C THR A 35 12.21 -2.03 15.64
N ILE A 36 11.57 -2.84 14.78
CA ILE A 36 11.78 -4.28 14.73
C ILE A 36 12.48 -4.64 13.41
N LYS A 37 13.83 -4.65 13.44
CA LYS A 37 14.75 -5.34 12.50
C LYS A 37 14.56 -5.06 10.99
N SER A 38 15.63 -4.65 10.30
CA SER A 38 15.66 -4.39 8.85
C SER A 38 15.04 -5.48 7.96
N ASP A 39 15.10 -6.76 8.36
CA ASP A 39 14.47 -7.88 7.65
C ASP A 39 12.94 -7.78 7.53
N MET A 40 12.26 -7.23 8.54
CA MET A 40 10.81 -7.10 8.52
C MET A 40 10.38 -6.05 7.49
N VAL A 41 11.17 -4.98 7.32
CA VAL A 41 10.88 -3.91 6.35
C VAL A 41 10.76 -4.48 4.94
N ASN A 42 11.71 -5.29 4.49
CA ASN A 42 11.67 -5.90 3.16
C ASN A 42 10.47 -6.85 2.97
N LYS A 43 10.07 -7.57 4.02
CA LYS A 43 8.94 -8.50 3.98
C LYS A 43 7.58 -7.79 3.87
N TYR A 44 7.42 -6.62 4.48
CA TYR A 44 6.12 -5.94 4.55
C TYR A 44 5.96 -4.77 3.57
N THR A 45 7.04 -4.17 3.08
CA THR A 45 6.98 -3.10 2.05
C THR A 45 6.11 -3.48 0.83
N PRO A 46 6.15 -4.73 0.29
CA PRO A 46 5.24 -5.15 -0.79
C PRO A 46 3.75 -5.08 -0.45
N ILE A 47 3.36 -5.27 0.81
CA ILE A 47 1.96 -5.18 1.26
C ILE A 47 1.50 -3.72 1.25
N PHE A 48 2.38 -2.78 1.61
CA PHE A 48 2.08 -1.34 1.56
C PHE A 48 1.97 -0.81 0.13
N VAL A 49 2.80 -1.30 -0.79
CA VAL A 49 2.67 -0.99 -2.22
C VAL A 49 1.30 -1.42 -2.73
N ARG A 50 0.87 -2.66 -2.44
CA ARG A 50 -0.45 -3.16 -2.83
C ARG A 50 -1.59 -2.34 -2.24
N LEU A 51 -1.48 -1.92 -0.97
CA LEU A 51 -2.50 -1.08 -0.34
C LEU A 51 -2.64 0.28 -1.04
N ASN A 52 -1.53 0.96 -1.29
CA ASN A 52 -1.54 2.27 -1.94
C ASN A 52 -2.04 2.19 -3.39
N LEU A 53 -1.73 1.11 -4.11
CA LEU A 53 -2.29 0.85 -5.43
C LEU A 53 -3.82 0.68 -5.39
N LEU A 54 -4.35 -0.10 -4.44
CA LEU A 54 -5.80 -0.27 -4.29
C LEU A 54 -6.51 1.05 -3.95
N LYS A 55 -5.89 1.90 -3.12
CA LYS A 55 -6.40 3.25 -2.85
C LYS A 55 -6.40 4.12 -4.11
N ALA A 56 -5.31 4.10 -4.88
CA ALA A 56 -5.24 4.84 -6.14
C ALA A 56 -6.36 4.43 -7.11
N ILE A 57 -6.58 3.12 -7.28
CA ILE A 57 -7.66 2.58 -8.12
C ILE A 57 -9.03 3.07 -7.64
N LEU A 58 -9.30 2.99 -6.33
CA LEU A 58 -10.57 3.48 -5.77
C LEU A 58 -10.78 4.98 -6.02
N LYS A 59 -9.73 5.80 -5.85
CA LYS A 59 -9.80 7.25 -6.10
C LYS A 59 -9.96 7.58 -7.58
N TYR A 60 -9.35 6.78 -8.46
CA TYR A 60 -9.47 6.91 -9.90
C TYR A 60 -10.93 6.73 -10.34
N TYR A 61 -11.59 5.66 -9.87
CA TYR A 61 -13.01 5.42 -10.15
C TYR A 61 -13.95 6.51 -9.61
N ARG A 62 -13.52 7.27 -8.60
CA ARG A 62 -14.27 8.42 -8.04
C ARG A 62 -13.96 9.75 -8.72
N GLY A 63 -13.14 9.76 -9.77
CA GLY A 63 -12.71 10.97 -10.46
C GLY A 63 -11.74 11.85 -9.66
N LYS A 64 -11.23 11.36 -8.52
CA LYS A 64 -10.31 12.09 -7.63
C LYS A 64 -8.87 11.96 -8.15
N LYS A 65 -8.57 12.63 -9.27
CA LYS A 65 -7.28 12.52 -9.99
C LYS A 65 -6.07 12.92 -9.13
N ASN A 66 -6.18 13.98 -8.33
CA ASN A 66 -5.09 14.44 -7.47
C ASN A 66 -4.76 13.41 -6.38
N GLU A 67 -5.76 12.88 -5.69
CA GLU A 67 -5.58 11.82 -4.68
C GLU A 67 -5.06 10.53 -5.32
N THR A 68 -5.54 10.19 -6.52
CA THR A 68 -5.04 9.05 -7.29
C THR A 68 -3.54 9.16 -7.51
N ARG A 69 -3.08 10.33 -8.00
CA ARG A 69 -1.66 10.57 -8.26
C ARG A 69 -0.83 10.50 -6.99
N GLN A 70 -1.29 11.09 -5.90
CA GLN A 70 -0.61 11.00 -4.60
C GLN A 70 -0.40 9.55 -4.15
N PHE A 71 -1.43 8.69 -4.23
CA PHE A 71 -1.29 7.30 -3.84
C PHE A 71 -0.38 6.49 -4.79
N LEU A 72 -0.38 6.81 -6.09
CA LEU A 72 0.55 6.20 -7.05
C LEU A 72 2.00 6.61 -6.79
N ASP A 73 2.25 7.90 -6.52
CA ASP A 73 3.58 8.42 -6.23
C ASP A 73 4.15 7.78 -4.95
N THR A 74 3.33 7.66 -3.90
CA THR A 74 3.70 6.95 -2.67
C THR A 74 3.98 5.47 -2.94
N ALA A 75 3.12 4.77 -3.68
CA ALA A 75 3.35 3.37 -4.02
C ALA A 75 4.66 3.17 -4.80
N MET A 76 4.97 4.08 -5.72
CA MET A 76 6.20 4.04 -6.51
C MET A 76 7.44 4.29 -5.64
N GLN A 77 7.39 5.22 -4.68
CA GLN A 77 8.47 5.44 -3.73
C GLN A 77 8.75 4.22 -2.86
N GLU A 78 7.70 3.58 -2.33
CA GLU A 78 7.85 2.34 -1.56
C GLU A 78 8.37 1.19 -2.43
N MET A 79 7.93 1.09 -3.68
CA MET A 79 8.39 0.06 -4.60
C MET A 79 9.88 0.18 -4.91
N LYS A 80 10.40 1.40 -5.05
CA LYS A 80 11.85 1.65 -5.22
C LYS A 80 12.68 1.18 -4.03
N LYS A 81 12.12 1.15 -2.82
CA LYS A 81 12.80 0.63 -1.62
C LYS A 81 12.87 -0.91 -1.62
N ILE A 82 11.86 -1.57 -2.19
CA ILE A 82 11.86 -3.03 -2.39
C ILE A 82 12.82 -3.42 -3.49
N LEU A 83 12.86 -2.64 -4.58
CA LEU A 83 13.66 -2.93 -5.77
C LEU A 83 15.16 -2.67 -5.61
N VAL A 84 15.64 -2.41 -4.38
CA VAL A 84 17.06 -2.23 -4.12
C VAL A 84 17.76 -3.58 -4.23
N ASP A 85 18.30 -3.81 -5.43
CA ASP A 85 19.37 -4.72 -5.85
C ASP A 85 19.26 -6.21 -5.43
N ASP A 86 18.61 -7.01 -6.26
CA ASP A 86 19.00 -8.43 -6.41
C ASP A 86 20.48 -8.56 -6.85
N ASP A 87 21.06 -7.52 -7.48
CA ASP A 87 22.47 -7.47 -7.89
C ASP A 87 23.47 -7.25 -6.73
N LYS A 88 23.00 -6.92 -5.51
CA LYS A 88 23.87 -6.76 -4.32
C LYS A 88 23.92 -8.00 -3.42
N VAL A 89 23.15 -9.05 -3.72
CA VAL A 89 23.15 -10.30 -2.96
C VAL A 89 24.07 -11.36 -3.59
N ALA A 90 24.72 -11.06 -4.72
CA ALA A 90 25.67 -11.95 -5.39
C ALA A 90 27.12 -11.84 -4.89
N GLN A 91 27.37 -11.20 -3.75
CA GLN A 91 28.68 -11.18 -3.09
C GLN A 91 28.50 -11.38 -1.58
N ASP A 92 28.37 -12.64 -1.16
CA ASP A 92 28.88 -13.15 0.13
C ASP A 92 29.14 -14.66 -0.01
#